data_AF-A0A2S3QXC5-F1
#
_entry.id   AF-A0A2S3QXC5-F1
#
_cell.length_a   1.000
_cell.length_b   1.000
_cell.length_c   1.000
_cell.angle_alpha   90.00
_cell.angle_beta   90.00
_cell.angle_gamma   90.00
#
_symmetry.space_group_name_H-M   'P 1'
#
loop_
_entity.id
_entity.type
_entity.pdbx_description
1 polymer ?
#
loop_
_entity_poly.entity_id
_entity_poly.type
_entity_poly.pdbx_seq_one_letter_code
_entity_poly.pdbx_strand_id
1 'polypeptide(L)'
;MRLFKIAGLLSFCLGCFVGFVILYAAWQHNPQHQYHSGSHIDFGYLAGLWLFWCVGATLASMPVIWLIAKVLNGFLVARERA
;
A
#
# COMPACT_ATOMS: atom_id res chain seq x y z
N MET A 1 -3.90 -19.33 -10.54
CA MET A 1 -4.84 -18.59 -9.66
C MET A 1 -4.28 -18.26 -8.26
N ARG A 2 -3.60 -19.17 -7.55
CA ARG A 2 -3.08 -18.88 -6.18
C ARG A 2 -2.09 -17.71 -6.11
N LEU A 3 -1.10 -17.66 -7.02
CA LEU A 3 -0.10 -16.59 -7.10
C LEU A 3 -0.71 -15.19 -7.26
N PHE A 4 -1.76 -15.06 -8.07
CA PHE A 4 -2.44 -13.78 -8.30
C PHE A 4 -3.17 -13.30 -7.04
N LYS A 5 -3.80 -14.21 -6.29
CA LYS A 5 -4.46 -13.89 -5.00
C LYS A 5 -3.44 -13.42 -3.95
N ILE A 6 -2.31 -14.10 -3.84
CA ILE A 6 -1.22 -13.74 -2.91
C ILE A 6 -0.63 -12.37 -3.30
N ALA A 7 -0.33 -12.16 -4.58
CA ALA A 7 0.18 -10.89 -5.07
C ALA A 7 -0.81 -9.73 -4.82
N GLY A 8 -2.11 -9.96 -5.01
CA GLY A 8 -3.16 -8.99 -4.69
C GLY A 8 -3.21 -8.64 -3.20
N LEU A 9 -3.17 -9.65 -2.32
CA LEU A 9 -3.16 -9.43 -0.87
C LEU A 9 -1.91 -8.66 -0.42
N LEU A 10 -0.72 -9.07 -0.87
CA LEU A 10 0.53 -8.38 -0.53
C LEU A 10 0.54 -6.94 -1.03
N SER A 11 0.00 -6.71 -2.23
CA SER A 11 -0.12 -5.36 -2.80
C SER A 11 -1.07 -4.49 -2.00
N PHE A 12 -2.21 -5.05 -1.56
CA PHE A 12 -3.15 -4.34 -0.70
C PHE A 12 -2.53 -4.01 0.66
N CYS A 13 -1.81 -4.95 1.29
CA CYS A 13 -1.10 -4.70 2.54
C CYS A 13 -0.07 -3.58 2.39
N LEU A 14 0.71 -3.60 1.30
CA LEU A 14 1.67 -2.53 1.00
C LEU A 14 0.96 -1.20 0.76
N GLY A 15 -0.18 -1.22 0.05
CA GLY A 15 -1.01 -0.05 -0.17
C GLY A 15 -1.50 0.57 1.13
N CYS A 16 -2.07 -0.24 2.03
CA CYS A 16 -2.49 0.21 3.36
C CYS A 16 -1.32 0.82 4.15
N PHE A 17 -0.15 0.19 4.11
CA PHE A 17 1.05 0.70 4.77
C PHE A 17 1.46 2.07 4.22
N VAL A 18 1.54 2.22 2.90
CA VAL A 18 1.85 3.51 2.25
C VAL A 18 0.80 4.57 2.61
N GLY A 19 -0.49 4.21 2.56
CA GLY A 19 -1.58 5.10 2.96
C GLY A 19 -1.41 5.63 4.39
N PHE A 20 -1.05 4.76 5.35
CA PHE A 20 -0.81 5.18 6.73
C PHE A 20 0.45 6.04 6.88
N VAL A 21 1.53 5.75 6.14
CA VAL A 21 2.74 6.58 6.16
C VAL A 21 2.45 7.99 5.64
N ILE A 22 1.72 8.12 4.53
CA ILE A 22 1.33 9.43 3.99
C ILE A 22 0.39 10.16 4.96
N LEU A 23 -0.58 9.44 5.54
CA LEU A 23 -1.49 10.01 6.52
C LEU A 23 -0.73 10.54 7.75
N TYR A 24 0.25 9.77 8.24
CA TYR A 24 1.11 10.20 9.34
C TYR A 24 1.93 11.45 8.98
N ALA A 25 2.53 11.48 7.79
CA ALA A 25 3.28 12.65 7.33
C ALA A 25 2.37 13.89 7.21
N ALA A 26 1.19 13.73 6.59
CA ALA A 26 0.21 14.80 6.48
C ALA A 26 -0.27 15.29 7.85
N TRP A 27 -0.42 14.39 8.82
CA TRP A 27 -0.75 14.73 10.21
C TRP A 27 0.35 15.56 10.87
N GLN A 28 1.62 15.14 10.76
CA GLN A 28 2.77 15.86 11.34
C GLN A 28 2.95 17.26 10.74
N HIS A 29 2.62 17.43 9.45
CA HIS A 29 2.73 18.70 8.75
C HIS A 29 1.46 19.56 8.83
N ASN A 30 0.39 19.11 9.50
CA ASN A 30 -0.81 19.92 9.67
C ASN A 30 -0.66 20.87 10.87
N PRO A 31 -0.49 22.19 10.65
CA PRO A 31 -0.38 23.16 11.75
C PRO A 31 -1.64 23.19 12.64
N GLN A 32 -2.80 22.79 12.11
CA GLN A 32 -4.06 22.78 12.87
C GLN A 32 -4.07 21.75 14.01
N HIS A 33 -3.25 20.70 13.94
CA HIS A 33 -3.13 19.71 15.03
C HIS A 33 -2.56 20.31 16.32
N GLN A 34 -1.75 21.37 16.23
CA GLN A 34 -1.12 21.99 17.41
C GLN A 34 -2.02 23.05 18.08
N TYR A 35 -2.98 23.62 17.35
CA TYR A 35 -3.68 24.85 17.78
C TYR A 35 -5.20 24.76 17.80
N HIS A 36 -5.81 23.68 17.29
CA HIS A 36 -7.27 23.55 17.22
C HIS A 36 -7.78 22.26 17.86
N SER A 37 -8.98 22.34 18.44
CA SER A 37 -9.71 21.15 18.88
C SER A 37 -10.08 20.29 17.66
N GLY A 38 -10.22 18.98 17.86
CA GLY A 38 -10.41 18.01 16.77
C GLY A 38 -11.59 18.28 15.81
N SER A 39 -12.47 19.23 16.13
CA SER A 39 -13.58 19.66 15.28
C SER A 39 -13.16 20.50 14.07
N HIS A 40 -11.89 20.94 13.96
CA HIS A 40 -11.38 21.66 12.78
C HIS A 40 -10.52 20.80 11.86
N ILE A 41 -10.34 19.52 12.21
CA ILE A 41 -9.60 18.57 11.40
C ILE A 41 -10.54 18.07 10.31
N ASP A 42 -10.17 18.28 9.05
CA ASP A 42 -10.90 17.72 7.91
C ASP A 42 -10.58 16.22 7.77
N PHE A 43 -11.32 15.41 8.52
CA PHE A 43 -11.22 13.95 8.44
C PHE A 43 -11.63 13.40 7.07
N GLY A 44 -12.47 14.12 6.31
CA GLY A 44 -12.85 13.74 4.95
C GLY A 44 -11.65 13.83 4.01
N TYR A 45 -10.90 14.93 4.08
CA TYR A 45 -9.64 15.10 3.36
C TYR A 45 -8.62 14.02 3.74
N LEU A 46 -8.40 13.78 5.04
CA LEU A 46 -7.45 12.78 5.52
C LEU A 46 -7.82 11.35 5.07
N ALA A 47 -9.10 11.00 5.12
CA ALA A 47 -9.60 9.71 4.63
C ALA A 47 -9.44 9.59 3.11
N GLY A 48 -9.75 10.65 2.35
CA GLY A 48 -9.56 10.70 0.90
C GLY A 48 -8.08 10.56 0.50
N LEU A 49 -7.20 11.23 1.24
CA LEU A 49 -5.75 11.15 1.05
C LEU A 49 -5.25 9.71 1.31
N TRP A 50 -5.63 9.11 2.44
CA TRP A 50 -5.27 7.72 2.76
C TRP A 50 -5.76 6.76 1.67
N LEU A 51 -7.02 6.88 1.24
CA LEU A 51 -7.62 6.00 0.24
C LEU A 51 -6.92 6.14 -1.12
N PHE A 52 -6.65 7.37 -1.56
CA PHE A 52 -5.97 7.65 -2.82
C PHE A 52 -4.59 6.97 -2.88
N TRP A 53 -3.78 7.13 -1.83
CA TRP A 53 -2.44 6.53 -1.77
C TRP A 53 -2.49 5.01 -1.56
N CYS A 54 -3.46 4.50 -0.79
CA CYS A 54 -3.67 3.08 -0.60
C CYS A 54 -3.98 2.36 -1.92
N VAL A 55 -4.96 2.88 -2.68
CA VAL A 55 -5.34 2.33 -3.99
C VAL A 55 -4.20 2.49 -4.99
N GLY A 56 -3.59 3.68 -5.05
CA GLY A 56 -2.48 3.96 -5.96
C GLY A 56 -1.29 3.03 -5.76
N ALA A 57 -0.85 2.85 -4.51
CA ALA A 57 0.25 1.94 -4.19
C ALA A 57 -0.12 0.47 -4.44
N THR A 58 -1.35 0.06 -4.15
CA THR A 58 -1.84 -1.30 -4.46
C THR A 58 -1.77 -1.59 -5.96
N LEU A 59 -2.29 -0.70 -6.79
CA LEU A 59 -2.29 -0.86 -8.25
C LEU A 59 -0.88 -0.84 -8.83
N ALA A 60 -0.01 0.04 -8.32
CA ALA A 60 1.38 0.14 -8.77
C ALA A 60 2.21 -1.09 -8.39
N SER A 61 2.03 -1.65 -7.19
CA SER A 61 2.84 -2.76 -6.70
C SER A 61 2.40 -4.13 -7.24
N MET A 62 1.12 -4.29 -7.58
CA MET A 62 0.56 -5.57 -8.02
C MET A 62 1.27 -6.22 -9.21
N PRO A 63 1.55 -5.52 -10.34
CA PRO A 63 2.29 -6.11 -11.44
C PRO A 63 3.73 -6.47 -11.06
N VAL A 64 4.37 -5.67 -10.20
CA VAL A 64 5.75 -5.87 -9.73
C VAL A 64 5.84 -7.11 -8.85
N ILE A 65 4.99 -7.21 -7.83
CA ILE A 65 4.94 -8.38 -6.93
C ILE A 65 4.60 -9.65 -7.70
N TRP A 66 3.65 -9.57 -8.65
CA TRP A 66 3.30 -10.71 -9.49
C TRP A 66 4.47 -11.17 -10.37
N LEU A 67 5.21 -10.24 -10.99
CA LEU A 67 6.38 -10.56 -11.82
C LEU A 67 7.47 -11.23 -10.99
N ILE A 68 7.80 -10.67 -9.82
CA ILE A 68 8.78 -11.25 -8.90
C ILE A 68 8.37 -12.66 -8.50
N ALA A 69 7.11 -12.85 -8.11
CA ALA A 69 6.61 -14.16 -7.70
C ALA A 69 6.66 -15.19 -8.83
N LYS A 70 6.42 -14.76 -10.08
CA LYS A 70 6.53 -15.63 -11.27
C LYS A 70 7.99 -16.04 -11.53
N VAL A 71 8.92 -15.09 -11.44
CA VAL A 71 10.36 -15.35 -11.63
C VAL A 71 10.87 -16.33 -10.56
N LEU A 72 10.55 -16.09 -9.29
CA LEU A 72 10.95 -16.97 -8.19
C LEU A 72 10.39 -18.39 -8.33
N ASN A 73 9.13 -18.52 -8.77
CA ASN A 73 8.54 -19.83 -9.03
C ASN A 73 9.28 -20.58 -10.15
N GLY A 74 9.66 -19.87 -11.22
CA GLY A 74 10.47 -20.45 -12.30
C GLY A 74 11.82 -20.99 -11.83
N PHE A 75 12.52 -20.26 -10.96
CA PHE A 75 13.78 -20.71 -10.38
C PHE A 75 13.61 -21.92 -9.46
N LEU A 76 12.57 -21.95 -8.63
CA LEU A 76 12.28 -23.10 -7.76
C LEU A 76 12.02 -24.37 -8.57
N VAL A 77 11.21 -24.28 -9.63
CA VAL A 77 10.93 -25.42 -10.51
C VAL A 77 12.17 -25.87 -11.28
N ALA A 78 13.04 -24.94 -11.71
CA ALA A 78 14.29 -25.28 -12.37
C ALA A 78 15.25 -26.02 -11.43
N ARG A 79 15.31 -25.61 -10.16
CA ARG A 79 16.11 -26.27 -9.13
C ARG A 79 15.64 -27.69 -8.84
N GLU A 80 14.34 -27.95 -8.83
CA GLU A 80 13.79 -29.30 -8.60
C GLU A 80 14.10 -30.29 -9.73
N ARG A 81 14.50 -29.79 -10.91
CA ARG A 81 14.81 -30.59 -12.10
C ARG A 81 16.31 -30.84 -12.32
N ALA A 82 17.18 -30.23 -11.52
CA ALA A 82 18.63 -30.34 -11.59
C ALA A 82 19.16 -31.24 -10.47
#